data_AF-A0A936TF69-F1
#
_entry.id   AF-A0A936TF69-F1
#
_cell.length_a   1.000
_cell.length_b   1.000
_cell.length_c   1.000
_cell.angle_alpha   90.00
_cell.angle_beta   90.00
_cell.angle_gamma   90.00
#
_symmetry.space_group_name_H-M   'P 1'
#
loop_
_entity.id
_entity.type
_entity.pdbx_description
1 polymer ?
#
loop_
_entity_poly.entity_id
_entity_poly.type
_entity_poly.pdbx_seq_one_letter_code
_entity_poly.pdbx_strand_id
1 'polypeptide(L)'
;MDKAHTFTNWSARPLSHEQLAYALEDVTFLLAIHDHLHSRLSKLGRLQWAHEEFSRLESVVGETRREPQERYQRIRGWDQLKPKSAAVLRELAVWREGEAKRRNVPRNRVVRDEVLLQLARHPPRQVDELRNVRGLHSSEADRNGDVLLATIHAALALPSSSWPVLESA
;
A
#
# COMPACT_ATOMS: atom_id res chain seq x y z
N MET A 1 30.30 -4.82 2.66
CA MET A 1 29.17 -3.94 2.96
C MET A 1 28.40 -4.53 4.13
N ASP A 2 28.51 -3.89 5.28
CA ASP A 2 27.77 -4.27 6.48
C ASP A 2 26.31 -3.85 6.31
N LYS A 3 25.37 -4.80 6.32
CA LYS A 3 23.93 -4.56 6.10
C LYS A 3 23.23 -3.89 7.29
N ALA A 4 23.99 -3.34 8.24
CA ALA A 4 23.50 -2.88 9.54
C ALA A 4 22.61 -1.63 9.45
N HIS A 5 22.73 -0.81 8.39
CA HIS A 5 22.03 0.48 8.32
C HIS A 5 20.85 0.56 7.34
N THR A 6 20.49 -0.55 6.68
CA THR A 6 19.34 -0.61 5.75
C THR A 6 18.00 -0.30 6.45
N PHE A 7 17.90 -0.50 7.78
CA PHE A 7 16.68 -0.27 8.57
C PHE A 7 16.85 0.77 9.70
N THR A 8 17.59 1.86 9.46
CA THR A 8 17.67 2.99 10.42
C THR A 8 16.60 4.04 10.16
N ASN A 9 16.29 4.86 11.17
CA ASN A 9 15.37 5.99 11.03
C ASN A 9 16.04 7.16 10.28
N TRP A 10 15.90 7.19 8.96
CA TRP A 10 16.42 8.26 8.09
C TRP A 10 15.76 9.63 8.25
N SER A 11 14.64 9.70 8.99
CA SER A 11 13.97 10.95 9.34
C SER A 11 14.52 11.60 10.61
N ALA A 12 15.33 10.88 11.41
CA ALA A 12 15.93 11.42 12.62
C ALA A 12 16.97 12.51 12.31
N ARG A 13 17.07 13.53 13.17
CA ARG A 13 18.07 14.61 13.02
C ARG A 13 18.76 14.91 14.37
N PRO A 14 20.09 15.14 14.38
CA PRO A 14 21.01 15.02 13.23
C PRO A 14 21.18 13.56 12.77
N LEU A 15 21.67 13.36 11.54
CA LEU A 15 22.03 12.02 11.06
C LEU A 15 23.25 11.51 11.82
N SER A 16 23.32 10.20 12.09
CA SER A 16 24.50 9.60 12.69
C SER A 16 25.67 9.53 11.69
N HIS A 17 26.88 9.42 12.21
CA HIS A 17 28.07 9.24 11.37
C HIS A 17 27.97 7.97 10.50
N GLU A 18 27.42 6.90 11.07
CA GLU A 18 27.16 5.64 10.37
C GLU A 18 26.16 5.80 9.22
N GLN A 19 25.09 6.57 9.42
CA GLN A 19 24.13 6.88 8.35
C GLN A 19 24.78 7.68 7.21
N LEU A 20 25.65 8.63 7.53
CA LEU A 20 26.37 9.40 6.51
C LEU A 20 27.36 8.53 5.72
N ALA A 21 28.12 7.68 6.41
CA ALA A 21 29.04 6.74 5.77
C ALA A 21 28.30 5.77 4.85
N TYR A 22 27.21 5.17 5.33
CA TYR A 22 26.37 4.27 4.53
C TYR A 22 25.79 4.96 3.29
N ALA A 23 25.23 6.17 3.43
CA ALA A 23 24.66 6.91 2.31
C ALA A 23 25.72 7.29 1.26
N LEU A 24 26.95 7.57 1.68
CA LEU A 24 28.06 7.83 0.77
C LEU A 24 28.50 6.57 0.02
N GLU A 25 28.60 5.44 0.72
CA GLU A 25 28.97 4.14 0.11
C GLU A 25 28.01 3.72 -1.00
N ASP A 26 26.71 3.97 -0.84
CA ASP A 26 25.67 3.64 -1.84
C ASP A 26 25.86 4.34 -3.19
N VAL A 27 26.58 5.48 -3.24
CA VAL A 27 26.79 6.26 -4.47
C VAL A 27 28.24 6.31 -4.94
N THR A 28 29.21 6.04 -4.05
CA THR A 28 30.65 6.21 -4.32
C THR A 28 31.11 5.44 -5.56
N PHE A 29 30.57 4.24 -5.78
CA PHE A 29 31.03 3.35 -6.85
C PHE A 29 30.09 3.31 -8.07
N LEU A 30 28.95 4.02 -8.04
CA LEU A 30 27.90 3.86 -9.07
C LEU A 30 28.39 4.25 -10.47
N LEU A 31 29.17 5.32 -10.62
CA LEU A 31 29.70 5.73 -11.92
C LEU A 31 30.70 4.72 -12.49
N ALA A 32 31.60 4.20 -11.66
CA ALA A 32 32.56 3.18 -12.07
C ALA A 32 31.87 1.86 -12.47
N ILE A 33 30.83 1.47 -11.72
CA ILE A 33 29.99 0.31 -12.06
C ILE A 33 29.24 0.55 -13.36
N HIS A 34 28.64 1.74 -13.53
CA HIS A 34 27.96 2.14 -14.75
C HIS A 34 28.87 1.99 -15.98
N ASP A 35 30.07 2.58 -15.94
CA ASP A 35 30.99 2.56 -17.08
C ASP A 35 31.44 1.14 -17.43
N HIS A 36 31.71 0.32 -16.40
CA HIS A 36 32.06 -1.08 -16.58
C HIS A 36 30.92 -1.88 -17.23
N LEU A 37 29.69 -1.74 -16.73
CA LEU A 37 28.52 -2.43 -17.25
C LEU A 37 28.16 -1.93 -18.66
N HIS A 38 28.23 -0.63 -18.91
CA HIS A 38 28.01 -0.03 -20.22
C HIS A 38 28.97 -0.61 -21.26
N SER A 39 30.29 -0.59 -20.98
CA SER A 39 31.29 -1.17 -21.88
C SER A 39 31.02 -2.64 -22.19
N ARG A 40 30.64 -3.42 -21.17
CA ARG A 40 30.33 -4.84 -21.32
C ARG A 40 29.06 -5.08 -22.16
N LEU A 41 28.02 -4.27 -21.96
CA LEU A 41 26.79 -4.33 -22.76
C LEU A 41 27.03 -3.92 -24.22
N SER A 42 27.83 -2.88 -24.46
CA SER A 42 28.22 -2.46 -25.82
C SER A 42 28.96 -3.59 -26.55
N LYS A 43 29.95 -4.23 -25.91
CA LYS A 43 30.69 -5.36 -26.50
C LYS A 43 29.81 -6.56 -26.84
N LEU A 44 28.74 -6.76 -26.07
CA LEU A 44 27.77 -7.84 -26.30
C LEU A 44 26.65 -7.44 -27.27
N GLY A 45 26.60 -6.20 -27.75
CA GLY A 45 25.50 -5.70 -28.59
C GLY A 45 24.16 -5.59 -27.86
N ARG A 46 24.17 -5.52 -26.51
CA ARG A 46 22.96 -5.56 -25.65
C ARG A 46 22.60 -4.22 -25.04
N LEU A 47 23.28 -3.15 -25.44
CA LEU A 47 23.06 -1.82 -24.87
C LEU A 47 21.61 -1.36 -25.08
N GLN A 48 21.03 -1.66 -26.24
CA GLN A 48 19.64 -1.31 -26.56
C GLN A 48 18.63 -2.01 -25.64
N TRP A 49 18.86 -3.28 -25.29
CA TRP A 49 17.97 -4.02 -24.38
C TRP A 49 17.90 -3.37 -22.99
N ALA A 50 19.04 -2.88 -22.50
CA ALA A 50 19.08 -2.15 -21.23
C ALA A 50 18.30 -0.83 -21.31
N HIS A 51 18.43 -0.08 -22.42
CA HIS A 51 17.70 1.17 -22.63
C HIS A 51 16.18 0.97 -22.73
N GLU A 52 15.74 -0.10 -23.39
CA GLU A 52 14.32 -0.48 -23.46
C GLU A 52 13.78 -0.76 -22.05
N GLU A 53 14.53 -1.49 -21.23
CA GLU A 53 14.13 -1.78 -19.85
C GLU A 53 14.13 -0.52 -18.97
N PHE A 54 15.11 0.38 -19.12
CA PHE A 54 15.11 1.66 -18.40
C PHE A 54 13.89 2.51 -18.79
N SER A 55 13.61 2.63 -20.09
CA SER A 55 12.44 3.36 -20.60
C SER A 55 11.13 2.78 -20.05
N ARG A 56 11.03 1.44 -20.00
CA ARG A 56 9.87 0.73 -19.43
C ARG A 56 9.72 0.98 -17.93
N LEU A 57 10.82 1.02 -17.18
CA LEU A 57 10.77 1.31 -15.74
C LEU A 57 10.40 2.77 -15.49
N GLU A 58 10.92 3.70 -16.29
CA GLU A 58 10.61 5.13 -16.21
C GLU A 58 9.14 5.42 -16.50
N SER A 59 8.51 4.74 -17.47
CA SER A 59 7.08 4.92 -17.76
C SER A 59 6.18 4.44 -16.61
N VAL A 60 6.53 3.32 -15.97
CA VAL A 60 5.73 2.72 -14.89
C VAL A 60 5.71 3.57 -13.60
N VAL A 61 6.76 4.36 -13.35
CA VAL A 61 6.96 5.11 -12.09
C VAL A 61 5.97 6.28 -11.90
N GLY A 62 5.21 6.68 -12.92
CA GLY A 62 4.13 7.68 -12.80
C GLY A 62 2.71 7.12 -12.98
N GLU A 63 2.56 6.09 -13.80
CA GLU A 63 1.26 5.64 -14.32
C GLU A 63 0.49 4.73 -13.34
N THR A 64 1.19 4.03 -12.45
CA THR A 64 0.55 3.00 -11.58
C THR A 64 -0.03 3.57 -10.29
N ARG A 65 -0.56 4.80 -10.30
CA ARG A 65 -1.47 5.23 -9.22
C ARG A 65 -2.83 4.61 -9.48
N ARG A 66 -2.97 3.31 -9.17
CA ARG A 66 -4.28 2.66 -9.12
C ARG A 66 -5.24 3.55 -8.35
N GLU A 67 -6.43 3.75 -8.90
CA GLU A 67 -7.48 4.52 -8.25
C GLU A 67 -7.71 3.93 -6.84
N PRO A 68 -7.97 4.76 -5.81
CA PRO A 68 -8.26 4.28 -4.46
C PRO A 68 -9.25 3.10 -4.43
N GLN A 69 -10.20 3.10 -5.36
CA GLN A 69 -11.26 2.12 -5.56
C GLN A 69 -10.77 0.76 -6.07
N GLU A 70 -9.56 0.63 -6.59
CA GLU A 70 -8.97 -0.65 -7.01
C GLU A 70 -8.06 -1.26 -5.93
N ARG A 71 -7.77 -0.49 -4.88
CA ARG A 71 -6.76 -0.88 -3.88
C ARG A 71 -7.18 -2.05 -3.00
N TYR A 72 -8.49 -2.27 -2.84
CA TYR A 72 -9.02 -3.41 -2.10
C TYR A 72 -8.59 -4.75 -2.70
N GLN A 73 -8.29 -4.80 -4.02
CA GLN A 73 -7.83 -6.01 -4.71
C GLN A 73 -6.43 -6.47 -4.29
N ARG A 74 -5.69 -5.66 -3.53
CA ARG A 74 -4.39 -6.07 -2.95
C ARG A 74 -4.55 -6.74 -1.57
N ILE A 75 -5.74 -6.64 -0.97
CA ILE A 75 -6.03 -7.25 0.33
C ILE A 75 -6.30 -8.74 0.09
N ARG A 76 -5.44 -9.61 0.60
CA ARG A 76 -5.58 -11.06 0.42
C ARG A 76 -6.97 -11.54 0.90
N GLY A 77 -7.68 -12.27 0.04
CA GLY A 77 -9.02 -12.80 0.31
C GLY A 77 -10.17 -11.86 -0.07
N TRP A 78 -9.91 -10.77 -0.79
CA TRP A 78 -10.94 -9.88 -1.37
C TRP A 78 -11.82 -10.61 -2.39
N ASP A 79 -11.21 -11.52 -3.16
CA ASP A 79 -11.78 -12.33 -4.23
C ASP A 79 -12.77 -13.39 -3.72
N GLN A 80 -12.63 -13.78 -2.45
CA GLN A 80 -13.53 -14.71 -1.77
C GLN A 80 -14.81 -14.05 -1.23
N LEU A 81 -14.90 -12.72 -1.28
CA LEU A 81 -16.07 -11.99 -0.79
C LEU A 81 -17.22 -12.08 -1.79
N LYS A 82 -18.47 -12.01 -1.30
CA LYS A 82 -19.61 -11.76 -2.18
C LYS A 82 -19.53 -10.33 -2.75
N PRO A 83 -20.08 -10.02 -3.93
CA PRO A 83 -19.98 -8.69 -4.55
C PRO A 83 -20.37 -7.54 -3.62
N LYS A 84 -21.43 -7.70 -2.82
CA LYS A 84 -21.85 -6.73 -1.81
C LYS A 84 -20.79 -6.50 -0.72
N SER A 85 -20.18 -7.56 -0.20
CA SER A 85 -19.09 -7.45 0.77
C SER A 85 -17.82 -6.88 0.14
N ALA A 86 -17.54 -7.20 -1.12
CA ALA A 86 -16.43 -6.60 -1.86
C ALA A 86 -16.63 -5.08 -2.03
N ALA A 87 -17.87 -4.62 -2.24
CA ALA A 87 -18.19 -3.19 -2.24
C ALA A 87 -17.90 -2.53 -0.88
N VAL A 88 -18.25 -3.18 0.23
CA VAL A 88 -17.89 -2.70 1.59
C VAL A 88 -16.37 -2.63 1.76
N LEU A 89 -15.64 -3.66 1.35
CA LEU A 89 -14.18 -3.67 1.42
C LEU A 89 -13.55 -2.55 0.57
N ARG A 90 -14.12 -2.27 -0.62
CA ARG A 90 -13.70 -1.17 -1.48
C ARG A 90 -13.81 0.17 -0.76
N GLU A 91 -14.97 0.52 -0.23
CA GLU A 91 -15.18 1.81 0.44
C GLU A 91 -14.32 1.92 1.71
N LEU A 92 -14.18 0.84 2.48
CA LEU A 92 -13.29 0.79 3.63
C LEU A 92 -11.82 0.98 3.26
N ALA A 93 -11.37 0.42 2.12
CA ALA A 93 -10.01 0.62 1.63
C ALA A 93 -9.75 2.06 1.18
N VAL A 94 -10.75 2.71 0.56
CA VAL A 94 -10.72 4.13 0.19
C VAL A 94 -10.61 5.00 1.44
N TRP A 95 -11.47 4.77 2.44
CA TRP A 95 -11.42 5.47 3.73
C TRP A 95 -10.04 5.33 4.38
N ARG A 96 -9.52 4.10 4.48
CA ARG A 96 -8.21 3.83 5.10
C ARG A 96 -7.09 4.55 4.37
N GLU A 97 -7.16 4.67 3.05
CA GLU A 97 -6.17 5.41 2.26
C GLU A 97 -6.18 6.90 2.60
N GLY A 98 -7.37 7.50 2.66
CA GLY A 98 -7.53 8.90 3.07
C GLY A 98 -6.96 9.14 4.46
N GLU A 99 -7.26 8.24 5.41
CA GLU A 99 -6.84 8.39 6.79
C GLU A 99 -5.33 8.14 6.98
N ALA A 100 -4.76 7.19 6.25
CA ALA A 100 -3.32 6.94 6.22
C ALA A 100 -2.54 8.14 5.69
N LYS A 101 -3.04 8.77 4.61
CA LYS A 101 -2.48 10.02 4.07
C LYS A 101 -2.60 11.17 5.07
N ARG A 102 -3.79 11.36 5.65
CA ARG A 102 -4.06 12.43 6.62
C ARG A 102 -3.14 12.36 7.84
N ARG A 103 -2.90 11.15 8.34
CA ARG A 103 -2.03 10.90 9.50
C ARG A 103 -0.54 10.75 9.12
N ASN A 104 -0.21 10.70 7.83
CA ASN A 104 1.11 10.37 7.33
C ASN A 104 1.70 9.08 7.94
N VAL A 105 0.92 8.00 7.94
CA VAL A 105 1.34 6.70 8.46
C VAL A 105 1.05 5.58 7.45
N PRO A 106 1.76 4.44 7.51
CA PRO A 106 1.39 3.27 6.73
C PRO A 106 -0.04 2.82 7.00
N ARG A 107 -0.76 2.35 5.98
CA ARG A 107 -2.17 1.91 6.06
C ARG A 107 -2.44 0.93 7.20
N ASN A 108 -1.53 -0.03 7.38
CA ASN A 108 -1.65 -1.07 8.41
C ASN A 108 -1.57 -0.52 9.84
N ARG A 109 -1.07 0.72 10.03
CA ARG A 109 -1.15 1.42 11.32
C ARG A 109 -2.51 2.07 11.58
N VAL A 110 -3.30 2.33 10.53
CA VAL A 110 -4.68 2.80 10.68
C VAL A 110 -5.57 1.61 11.02
N VAL A 111 -5.74 0.67 10.09
CA VAL A 111 -6.47 -0.59 10.28
C VAL A 111 -5.80 -1.68 9.44
N ARG A 112 -5.58 -2.85 10.04
CA ARG A 112 -4.96 -3.99 9.36
C ARG A 112 -5.90 -4.59 8.31
N ASP A 113 -5.31 -5.23 7.29
CA ASP A 113 -6.03 -5.85 6.18
C ASP A 113 -7.07 -6.88 6.65
N GLU A 114 -6.71 -7.71 7.63
CA GLU A 114 -7.58 -8.76 8.16
C GLU A 114 -8.82 -8.18 8.85
N VAL A 115 -8.67 -7.01 9.50
CA VAL A 115 -9.76 -6.31 10.17
C VAL A 115 -10.72 -5.71 9.15
N LEU A 116 -10.21 -5.08 8.08
CA LEU A 116 -11.08 -4.62 6.98
C LEU A 116 -11.86 -5.77 6.35
N LEU A 117 -11.21 -6.91 6.14
CA LEU A 117 -11.85 -8.11 5.61
C LEU A 117 -12.95 -8.62 6.55
N GLN A 118 -12.70 -8.63 7.86
CA GLN A 118 -13.68 -9.00 8.88
C GLN A 118 -14.89 -8.07 8.87
N LEU A 119 -14.67 -6.75 8.81
CA LEU A 119 -15.74 -5.75 8.74
C LEU A 119 -16.57 -5.91 7.46
N ALA A 120 -15.94 -6.23 6.33
CA ALA A 120 -16.65 -6.48 5.08
C ALA A 120 -17.48 -7.79 5.10
N ARG A 121 -17.02 -8.83 5.81
CA ARG A 121 -17.73 -10.11 5.98
C ARG A 121 -18.87 -10.02 6.99
N HIS A 122 -18.64 -9.29 8.09
CA HIS A 122 -19.57 -9.13 9.19
C HIS A 122 -19.72 -7.63 9.51
N PRO A 123 -20.50 -6.88 8.71
CA PRO A 123 -20.67 -5.45 8.89
C PRO A 123 -21.31 -5.13 10.25
N PRO A 124 -20.62 -4.41 11.15
CA PRO A 124 -21.22 -3.92 12.39
C PRO A 124 -22.31 -2.88 12.09
N ARG A 125 -23.31 -2.83 12.95
CA ARG A 125 -24.44 -1.89 12.87
C ARG A 125 -24.29 -0.69 13.81
N GLN A 126 -23.42 -0.82 14.80
CA GLN A 126 -23.28 0.09 15.94
C GLN A 126 -21.83 0.23 16.36
N VAL A 127 -21.47 1.35 17.01
CA VAL A 127 -20.06 1.62 17.40
C VAL A 127 -19.57 0.62 18.44
N ASP A 128 -20.46 0.16 19.33
CA ASP A 128 -20.12 -0.86 20.32
C ASP A 128 -19.74 -2.20 19.68
N GLU A 129 -20.31 -2.53 18.53
CA GLU A 129 -19.93 -3.75 17.79
C GLU A 129 -18.51 -3.62 17.22
N LEU A 130 -18.08 -2.41 16.82
CA LEU A 130 -16.70 -2.15 16.38
C LEU A 130 -15.68 -2.41 17.49
N ARG A 131 -16.00 -2.04 18.74
CA ARG A 131 -15.10 -2.27 19.90
C ARG A 131 -14.84 -3.76 20.15
N ASN A 132 -15.77 -4.62 19.74
CA ASN A 132 -15.66 -6.07 19.88
C ASN A 132 -14.98 -6.75 18.67
N VAL A 133 -14.62 -5.99 17.63
CA VAL A 133 -13.92 -6.52 16.45
C VAL A 133 -12.49 -6.85 16.84
N ARG A 134 -12.17 -8.15 16.84
CA ARG A 134 -10.82 -8.65 17.10
C ARG A 134 -9.79 -7.96 16.18
N GLY A 135 -8.80 -7.32 16.79
CA GLY A 135 -7.71 -6.66 16.07
C GLY A 135 -7.99 -5.20 15.68
N LEU A 136 -9.22 -4.70 15.87
CA LEU A 136 -9.48 -3.27 15.85
C LEU A 136 -9.16 -2.70 17.24
N HIS A 137 -8.24 -1.74 17.31
CA HIS A 137 -7.95 -1.07 18.57
C HIS A 137 -9.16 -0.24 19.02
N SER A 138 -9.53 -0.32 20.30
CA SER A 138 -10.64 0.46 20.88
C SER A 138 -10.49 1.95 20.60
N SER A 139 -9.28 2.48 20.70
CA SER A 139 -8.97 3.88 20.36
C SER A 139 -9.29 4.25 18.90
N GLU A 140 -9.18 3.31 17.97
CA GLU A 140 -9.52 3.54 16.56
C GLU A 140 -11.04 3.49 16.34
N ALA A 141 -11.72 2.58 17.04
CA ALA A 141 -13.18 2.51 17.08
C ALA A 141 -13.79 3.77 17.71
N ASP A 142 -13.21 4.29 18.79
CA ASP A 142 -13.68 5.51 19.44
C ASP A 142 -13.43 6.74 18.56
N ARG A 143 -12.29 6.78 17.85
CA ARG A 143 -11.91 7.92 17.01
C ARG A 143 -12.68 7.99 15.69
N ASN A 144 -12.95 6.85 15.05
CA ASN A 144 -13.51 6.81 13.69
C ASN A 144 -14.73 5.91 13.57
N GLY A 145 -15.32 5.47 14.68
CA GLY A 145 -16.44 4.54 14.67
C GLY A 145 -17.61 5.03 13.83
N ASP A 146 -17.98 6.30 13.98
CA ASP A 146 -19.06 6.92 13.20
C ASP A 146 -18.74 6.94 11.70
N VAL A 147 -17.50 7.29 11.34
CA VAL A 147 -17.06 7.34 9.94
C VAL A 147 -17.01 5.94 9.33
N LEU A 148 -16.52 4.95 10.08
CA LEU A 148 -16.49 3.55 9.66
C LEU A 148 -17.91 3.02 9.43
N LEU A 149 -18.83 3.25 10.36
CA LEU A 149 -20.23 2.83 10.21
C LEU A 149 -20.91 3.54 9.04
N ALA A 150 -20.72 4.84 8.89
CA ALA A 150 -21.26 5.58 7.76
C ALA A 150 -20.74 5.04 6.42
N THR A 151 -19.44 4.74 6.34
CA THR A 151 -18.81 4.13 5.16
C THR A 151 -19.42 2.76 4.85
N ILE A 152 -19.60 1.93 5.87
CA ILE A 152 -20.19 0.59 5.74
C ILE A 152 -21.65 0.68 5.31
N HIS A 153 -22.45 1.52 5.94
CA HIS A 153 -23.86 1.70 5.60
C HIS A 153 -24.05 2.24 4.19
N ALA A 154 -23.26 3.23 3.78
CA ALA A 154 -23.26 3.76 2.43
C ALA A 154 -22.92 2.65 1.41
N ALA A 155 -21.89 1.85 1.68
CA ALA A 155 -21.51 0.73 0.82
C ALA A 155 -22.60 -0.35 0.71
N LEU A 156 -23.30 -0.66 1.82
CA LEU A 156 -24.39 -1.62 1.85
C LEU A 156 -25.66 -1.14 1.13
N ALA A 157 -25.83 0.17 1.01
CA ALA A 157 -26.93 0.83 0.29
C ALA A 157 -26.69 0.97 -1.21
N LEU A 158 -25.47 0.69 -1.70
CA LEU A 158 -25.16 0.73 -3.13
C LEU A 158 -26.02 -0.28 -3.90
N PRO A 159 -26.55 0.10 -5.08
CA PRO A 159 -27.25 -0.83 -5.96
C PRO A 159 -26.28 -1.91 -6.46
N SER A 160 -26.82 -3.07 -6.82
CA SER A 160 -26.02 -4.21 -7.30
C SER A 160 -25.20 -3.90 -8.55
N SER A 161 -25.67 -2.95 -9.38
CA SER A 161 -24.95 -2.44 -10.55
C SER A 161 -23.66 -1.68 -10.22
N SER A 162 -23.48 -1.22 -8.98
CA SER A 162 -22.29 -0.49 -8.52
C SER A 162 -21.32 -1.37 -7.71
N TRP A 163 -21.66 -2.65 -7.51
CA TRP A 163 -20.77 -3.59 -6.84
C TRP A 163 -19.64 -4.01 -7.77
N PRO A 164 -18.46 -4.34 -7.22
CA PRO A 164 -17.39 -4.89 -8.03
C PRO A 164 -17.80 -6.18 -8.74
N VAL A 165 -17.44 -6.29 -10.02
CA VAL A 165 -17.52 -7.56 -10.75
C VAL A 165 -16.39 -8.44 -10.25
N LEU A 166 -16.74 -9.61 -9.74
CA LEU A 166 -15.78 -10.63 -9.35
C LEU A 166 -15.67 -11.58 -10.52
N GLU A 167 -14.58 -11.51 -11.27
CA GLU A 167 -14.26 -12.54 -12.25
C GLU A 167 -13.86 -13.79 -11.45
N SER A 168 -14.66 -14.85 -11.53
CA SER A 168 -14.26 -16.16 -11.03
C SER A 168 -13.05 -16.62 -11.84
N ALA A 169 -11.91 -16.76 -11.17
CA ALA A 169 -10.70 -17.35 -11.75
C ALA A 169 -10.92 -18.83 -12.12
#